data_AF-A0A3G6IMJ7-F1
#
_entry.id   AF-A0A3G6IMJ7-F1
#
_cell.length_a   1.000
_cell.length_b   1.000
_cell.length_c   1.000
_cell.angle_alpha   90.00
_cell.angle_beta   90.00
_cell.angle_gamma   90.00
#
_symmetry.space_group_name_H-M   'P 1'
#
loop_
_entity.id
_entity.type
_entity.pdbx_description
1 polymer ?
#
loop_
_entity_poly.entity_id
_entity_poly.type
_entity_poly.pdbx_seq_one_letter_code
_entity_poly.pdbx_strand_id
1 'polypeptide(L)'
;VLGPCGGEGDIEADHIGSYGIDFYQSYGPNGQYTMEFDGDEKFYVDLDKKETVWRIPEFGQLTSYDPQGGLQNIAIAKHNLDILIKDSNSTPATNKVPEVTVFPKSPVL
;
A
#
# COMPACT_ATOMS: atom_id res chain seq x y z
N VAL A 1 -29.52 12.03 0.84
CA VAL A 1 -28.62 11.47 1.88
C VAL A 1 -27.89 10.32 1.21
N LEU A 2 -26.60 10.50 0.90
CA LEU A 2 -25.77 9.42 0.38
C LEU A 2 -25.61 8.43 1.54
N GLY A 3 -26.13 7.22 1.38
CA GLY A 3 -25.94 6.15 2.36
C GLY A 3 -24.46 5.73 2.40
N PRO A 4 -23.98 5.18 3.52
CA PRO A 4 -22.63 4.62 3.58
C PRO A 4 -22.53 3.51 2.53
N CYS A 5 -21.52 3.58 1.68
CA CYS A 5 -21.11 2.44 0.86
C CYS A 5 -20.41 1.47 1.82
N GLY A 6 -21.19 0.68 2.56
CA GLY A 6 -20.69 -0.29 3.52
C GLY A 6 -21.36 -1.64 3.32
N GLY A 7 -20.58 -2.70 3.15
CA GLY A 7 -21.05 -4.08 3.23
C GLY A 7 -21.48 -4.44 4.65
N GLU A 8 -22.27 -5.52 4.81
CA GLU A 8 -22.80 -5.99 6.10
C GLU A 8 -21.73 -6.35 7.15
N GLY A 9 -20.44 -6.37 6.77
CA GLY A 9 -19.31 -6.67 7.64
C GLY A 9 -18.25 -5.57 7.73
N ASP A 10 -18.52 -4.37 7.23
CA ASP A 10 -17.53 -3.29 7.23
C ASP A 10 -17.36 -2.71 8.64
N ILE A 11 -16.11 -2.35 8.96
CA ILE A 11 -15.81 -1.63 10.20
C ILE A 11 -16.29 -0.20 10.04
N GLU A 12 -17.24 0.21 10.89
CA GLU A 12 -17.71 1.59 10.94
C GLU A 12 -16.72 2.46 11.74
N ALA A 13 -16.15 3.48 11.08
CA ALA A 13 -15.27 4.46 11.69
C ALA A 13 -15.37 5.80 10.94
N ASP A 14 -15.14 6.91 11.64
CA ASP A 14 -15.09 8.24 11.01
C ASP A 14 -13.88 8.40 10.08
N HIS A 15 -12.75 7.78 10.45
CA HIS A 15 -11.49 7.80 9.70
C HIS A 15 -10.76 6.46 9.83
N ILE A 16 -10.04 6.07 8.78
CA ILE A 16 -9.24 4.83 8.75
C ILE A 16 -7.81 5.16 8.33
N GLY A 17 -6.84 4.85 9.19
CA GLY A 17 -5.42 5.00 8.91
C GLY A 17 -4.73 3.65 8.81
N SER A 18 -4.01 3.43 7.70
CA SER A 18 -3.21 2.23 7.47
C SER A 18 -1.73 2.59 7.60
N TYR A 19 -1.15 2.36 8.78
CA TYR A 19 0.22 2.78 9.12
C TYR A 19 1.25 1.69 8.89
N GLY A 20 1.37 1.25 7.63
CA GLY A 20 2.38 0.29 7.19
C GLY A 20 1.80 -0.85 6.38
N ILE A 21 1.16 -0.50 5.26
CA ILE A 21 0.78 -1.49 4.25
C ILE A 21 2.06 -1.93 3.56
N ASP A 22 2.28 -3.24 3.48
CA ASP A 22 3.39 -3.80 2.72
C ASP A 22 2.97 -5.00 1.89
N PHE A 23 3.76 -5.27 0.86
CA PHE A 23 3.74 -6.57 0.20
C PHE A 23 5.15 -6.94 -0.25
N TYR A 24 5.38 -8.25 -0.36
CA TYR A 24 6.57 -8.80 -0.97
C TYR A 24 6.20 -9.89 -1.96
N GLN A 25 6.89 -9.94 -3.10
CA GLN A 25 6.73 -10.99 -4.11
C GLN A 25 8.09 -11.47 -4.61
N SER A 26 8.13 -12.69 -5.16
CA SER A 26 9.37 -13.34 -5.59
C SER A 26 9.78 -13.08 -7.05
N TYR A 27 8.89 -12.50 -7.86
CA TYR A 27 9.15 -12.18 -9.27
C TYR A 27 9.21 -10.66 -9.49
N GLY A 28 10.29 -10.13 -10.07
CA GLY A 28 10.39 -8.73 -10.51
C GLY A 28 10.84 -7.74 -9.41
N PRO A 29 10.40 -6.46 -9.42
CA PRO A 29 10.54 -5.58 -8.26
C PRO A 29 9.77 -6.18 -7.09
N ASN A 30 10.45 -6.39 -5.96
CA ASN A 30 10.06 -7.44 -5.02
C ASN A 30 9.21 -6.96 -3.83
N GLY A 31 8.89 -5.67 -3.70
CA GLY A 31 8.01 -5.22 -2.63
C GLY A 31 7.75 -3.72 -2.60
N GLN A 32 6.81 -3.32 -1.77
CA GLN A 32 6.41 -1.92 -1.56
C GLN A 32 6.00 -1.72 -0.10
N TYR A 33 6.24 -0.52 0.42
CA TYR A 33 5.76 -0.08 1.72
C TYR A 33 5.08 1.29 1.59
N THR A 34 3.86 1.43 2.09
CA THR A 34 3.06 2.66 2.06
C THR A 34 2.36 2.92 3.39
N MET A 35 1.98 4.18 3.61
CA MET A 35 0.97 4.55 4.60
C MET A 35 -0.18 5.30 3.92
N GLU A 36 -1.40 5.00 4.37
CA GLU A 36 -2.63 5.58 3.82
C GLU A 36 -3.50 6.17 4.93
N PHE A 37 -4.33 7.15 4.56
CA PHE A 37 -5.34 7.74 5.42
C PHE A 37 -6.61 8.01 4.60
N ASP A 38 -7.74 7.46 5.03
CA ASP A 38 -9.03 7.52 4.33
C ASP A 38 -8.97 7.10 2.86
N GLY A 39 -8.07 6.15 2.54
CA GLY A 39 -7.86 5.61 1.20
C GLY A 39 -6.90 6.42 0.33
N ASP A 40 -6.40 7.56 0.79
CA ASP A 40 -5.37 8.34 0.10
C ASP A 40 -3.97 7.99 0.61
N GLU A 41 -3.03 7.84 -0.32
CA GLU A 41 -1.62 7.62 -0.01
C GLU A 41 -0.99 8.85 0.67
N LYS A 42 -0.38 8.66 1.85
CA LYS A 42 0.44 9.67 2.52
C LYS A 42 1.85 9.71 1.93
N PHE A 43 2.50 8.56 1.88
CA PHE A 43 3.85 8.37 1.37
C PHE A 43 4.12 6.89 1.05
N TYR A 44 5.17 6.65 0.27
CA TYR A 44 5.83 5.36 0.14
C TYR A 44 7.30 5.45 0.57
N VAL A 45 7.91 4.31 0.90
CA VAL A 45 9.37 4.24 1.09
C VAL A 45 10.01 3.73 -0.20
N ASP A 46 10.88 4.54 -0.80
CA ASP A 46 11.74 4.11 -1.90
C ASP A 46 12.80 3.16 -1.33
N LEU A 47 12.64 1.86 -1.58
CA LEU A 47 13.45 0.82 -0.95
C LEU A 47 14.91 0.84 -1.43
N ASP A 48 15.15 1.29 -2.66
CA ASP A 48 16.49 1.35 -3.25
C ASP A 48 17.26 2.55 -2.72
N LYS A 49 16.61 3.71 -2.69
CA LYS A 49 17.20 4.96 -2.16
C LYS A 49 17.14 5.06 -0.65
N LYS A 50 16.31 4.24 0.00
CA LYS A 50 16.06 4.22 1.44
C LYS A 50 15.57 5.59 1.94
N GLU A 51 14.60 6.16 1.24
CA GLU A 51 14.02 7.46 1.57
C GLU A 51 12.49 7.40 1.61
N THR A 52 11.90 8.25 2.44
CA THR A 52 10.45 8.45 2.50
C THR A 52 10.05 9.46 1.42
N VAL A 53 9.18 9.05 0.50
CA VAL A 53 8.68 9.89 -0.58
C VAL A 53 7.22 10.24 -0.33
N TRP A 54 6.96 11.51 -0.01
CA TRP A 54 5.63 12.01 0.29
C TRP A 54 4.80 12.21 -0.98
N ARG A 55 3.53 11.75 -0.94
CA ARG A 55 2.59 11.92 -2.05
C ARG A 55 2.30 13.39 -2.35
N ILE A 56 2.22 14.18 -1.27
CA ILE A 56 2.09 15.64 -1.24
C ILE A 56 3.32 16.18 -0.49
N PRO A 57 4.25 16.91 -1.14
CA PRO A 57 5.50 17.36 -0.53
C PRO A 57 5.34 18.15 0.77
N GLU A 58 4.25 18.90 0.91
CA GLU A 58 3.92 19.72 2.08
C GLU A 58 3.74 18.87 3.35
N PHE A 59 3.33 17.61 3.24
CA PHE A 59 3.26 16.70 4.39
C PHE A 59 4.64 16.46 5.00
N GLY A 60 5.67 16.31 4.17
CA GLY A 60 7.05 16.13 4.60
C GLY A 60 7.67 17.36 5.27
N GLN A 61 6.99 18.52 5.23
CA GLN A 61 7.39 19.71 5.97
C GLN A 61 6.79 19.75 7.39
N LEU A 62 5.67 19.06 7.60
CA LEU A 62 4.91 19.06 8.86
C LEU A 62 5.14 17.79 9.69
N THR A 63 5.55 16.70 9.05
CA THR A 63 5.80 15.42 9.68
C THR A 63 6.92 14.68 8.97
N SER A 64 7.41 13.60 9.59
CA SER A 64 8.52 12.80 9.09
C SER A 64 8.25 11.33 9.35
N TYR A 65 8.83 10.48 8.51
CA TYR A 65 8.87 9.04 8.74
C TYR A 65 10.28 8.53 8.47
N ASP A 66 10.82 7.72 9.39
CA ASP A 66 12.11 7.07 9.21
C ASP A 66 11.97 5.89 8.23
N PRO A 67 12.58 5.94 7.04
CA PRO A 67 12.47 4.89 6.03
C PRO A 67 12.98 3.53 6.53
N GLN A 68 13.78 3.48 7.61
CA GLN A 68 14.21 2.24 8.24
C GLN A 68 13.03 1.37 8.70
N GLY A 69 11.90 1.96 9.10
CA GLY A 69 10.70 1.23 9.45
C GLY A 69 10.12 0.46 8.25
N GLY A 70 10.06 1.08 7.07
CA GLY A 70 9.63 0.41 5.83
C GLY A 70 10.58 -0.71 5.43
N LEU A 71 11.89 -0.49 5.53
CA LEU A 71 12.90 -1.53 5.21
C LEU A 71 12.80 -2.75 6.14
N GLN A 72 12.50 -2.55 7.42
CA GLN A 72 12.30 -3.65 8.38
C GLN A 72 11.06 -4.47 8.05
N ASN A 73 9.95 -3.80 7.74
CA ASN A 73 8.70 -4.45 7.35
C ASN A 73 8.89 -5.29 6.07
N ILE A 74 9.57 -4.75 5.06
CA ILE A 74 9.90 -5.50 3.84
C ILE A 74 10.77 -6.74 4.11
N ALA A 75 11.75 -6.65 5.02
CA ALA A 75 12.56 -7.81 5.40
C ALA A 75 11.73 -8.89 6.09
N ILE A 76 10.78 -8.50 6.95
CA ILE A 76 9.83 -9.40 7.60
C ILE A 76 8.89 -10.02 6.57
N ALA A 77 8.31 -9.23 5.66
CA ALA A 77 7.43 -9.70 4.60
C ALA A 77 8.12 -10.72 3.69
N LYS A 78 9.38 -10.49 3.31
CA LYS A 78 10.20 -11.46 2.58
C LYS A 78 10.35 -12.78 3.35
N HIS A 79 10.73 -12.69 4.62
CA HIS A 79 10.90 -13.88 5.46
C HIS A 79 9.60 -14.68 5.59
N ASN A 80 8.48 -13.99 5.81
CA ASN A 80 7.17 -14.60 5.91
C ASN A 80 6.73 -15.22 4.58
N LEU A 81 7.03 -14.58 3.44
CA LEU A 81 6.73 -15.14 2.12
C LEU A 81 7.46 -16.48 1.90
N ASP A 82 8.73 -16.59 2.29
CA ASP A 82 9.50 -17.84 2.17
C ASP A 82 8.88 -18.99 3.00
N ILE A 83 8.25 -18.67 4.13
CA ILE A 83 7.50 -19.64 4.95
C ILE A 83 6.18 -20.00 4.26
N LEU A 84 5.39 -19.00 3.85
CA LEU A 84 4.08 -19.21 3.23
C LEU A 84 4.16 -19.97 1.90
N ILE A 85 5.24 -19.80 1.13
CA ILE A 85 5.49 -20.59 -0.08
C ILE A 85 5.65 -22.07 0.27
N LYS A 86 6.32 -22.42 1.37
CA LYS A 86 6.48 -23.82 1.80
C LYS A 86 5.16 -24.38 2.33
N ASP A 87 4.50 -23.64 3.21
CA ASP A 87 3.25 -24.05 3.85
C ASP A 87 2.11 -24.26 2.83
N SER A 88 2.10 -23.48 1.74
CA SER A 88 1.14 -23.59 0.65
C SER A 88 1.52 -24.60 -0.45
N ASN A 89 2.55 -25.43 -0.24
CA ASN A 89 3.09 -26.34 -1.25
C ASN A 89 3.46 -25.64 -2.58
N SER A 90 4.03 -24.43 -2.48
CA SER A 90 4.43 -23.60 -3.62
C SER A 90 3.29 -23.26 -4.58
N THR A 91 2.08 -23.12 -4.08
CA THR A 91 0.92 -22.69 -4.88
C THR A 91 1.11 -21.24 -5.35
N PRO A 92 1.13 -20.95 -6.68
CA PRO A 92 1.33 -19.60 -7.18
C PRO A 92 0.06 -18.75 -7.08
N ALA A 93 0.23 -17.42 -7.04
CA ALA A 93 -0.89 -16.49 -7.15
C ALA A 93 -1.61 -16.64 -8.52
N THR A 94 -2.94 -16.55 -8.51
CA THR A 94 -3.74 -16.56 -9.74
C THR A 94 -3.81 -15.15 -10.32
N ASN A 95 -3.32 -14.98 -11.56
CA ASN A 95 -3.38 -13.70 -12.26
C ASN A 95 -4.83 -13.22 -12.45
N LYS A 96 -5.05 -11.92 -12.27
CA LYS A 96 -6.33 -11.24 -12.52
C LYS A 96 -6.17 -10.22 -13.64
N VAL A 97 -7.22 -10.04 -14.43
CA VAL A 97 -7.26 -9.01 -15.48
C VAL A 97 -7.64 -7.68 -14.81
N PRO A 98 -6.81 -6.61 -14.93
CA PRO A 98 -7.15 -5.32 -14.34
C PRO A 98 -8.27 -4.63 -15.14
N GLU A 99 -9.17 -3.97 -14.42
CA GLU A 99 -10.14 -3.06 -15.02
C GLU A 99 -9.54 -1.66 -15.13
N VAL A 100 -9.74 -1.01 -16.27
CA VAL A 100 -9.16 0.31 -16.56
C VAL A 100 -10.27 1.25 -17.01
N THR A 101 -10.34 2.40 -16.38
CA THR A 101 -11.27 3.47 -16.76
C THR A 101 -10.54 4.80 -16.81
N VAL A 102 -10.87 5.60 -17.83
CA VAL A 102 -10.21 6.88 -18.13
C VAL A 102 -11.27 7.97 -18.08
N PHE A 103 -10.98 9.03 -17.33
CA PHE A 103 -11.82 10.22 -17.21
C PHE A 103 -10.94 11.45 -17.02
N PRO A 104 -11.37 12.63 -17.47
CA PRO A 104 -10.58 13.84 -17.30
C PRO A 104 -10.62 14.30 -15.84
N LYS A 105 -9.50 14.86 -15.35
CA LYS A 105 -9.43 15.45 -13.99
C LYS A 105 -10.33 16.68 -13.83
N SER A 106 -10.59 17.39 -14.93
CA SER A 106 -11.39 18.62 -14.96
C SER A 106 -12.27 18.65 -16.21
N PRO A 107 -13.34 19.46 -16.25
CA PRO A 107 -14.21 19.54 -17.42
C PRO A 107 -13.42 19.85 -18.70
N VAL A 108 -13.76 19.16 -19.78
CA VAL A 108 -13.27 19.48 -21.12
C VAL A 108 -14.34 20.35 -21.78
N LEU A 109 -14.00 21.61 -22.06
CA LEU A 109 -14.83 22.53 -22.84
C LEU A 109 -14.44 22.47 -24.32
#